data_AF-A0A351FZ23-F1
#
_entry.id   AF-A0A351FZ23-F1
#
_cell.length_a   1.000
_cell.length_b   1.000
_cell.length_c   1.000
_cell.angle_alpha   90.00
_cell.angle_beta   90.00
_cell.angle_gamma   90.00
#
_symmetry.space_group_name_H-M   'P 1'
#
loop_
_entity.id
_entity.type
_entity.pdbx_description
1 polymer ?
#
loop_
_entity_poly.entity_id
_entity_poly.type
_entity_poly.pdbx_seq_one_letter_code
_entity_poly.pdbx_strand_id
1 'polypeptide(L)'
;MSVAMMKWLAARIAFLPTLAWNMLLGRVLRLRNWWDAIDESVIVGAFPFTVDAARLADEGVGGVVNTCEEYAGPGQAYERFEIQQLRIPT
;
A
#
# COMPACT_ATOMS: atom_id res chain seq x y z
N MET A 1 23.87 19.29 -5.10
CA MET A 1 22.62 18.59 -4.69
C MET A 1 22.72 18.27 -3.20
N SER A 2 21.72 18.62 -2.38
CA SER A 2 21.74 18.27 -0.95
C SER A 2 21.66 16.75 -0.76
N VAL A 3 22.28 16.22 0.31
CA VAL A 3 22.20 14.80 0.70
C VAL A 3 20.75 14.34 0.87
N ALA A 4 19.89 15.21 1.42
CA ALA A 4 18.46 14.93 1.57
C ALA A 4 17.76 14.74 0.21
N MET A 5 18.05 15.64 -0.75
CA MET A 5 17.52 15.57 -2.11
C MET A 5 17.97 14.27 -2.82
N MET A 6 19.22 13.85 -2.62
CA MET A 6 19.76 12.62 -3.20
C MET A 6 19.03 11.38 -2.66
N LYS A 7 18.82 11.31 -1.34
CA LYS A 7 18.10 10.21 -0.68
C LYS A 7 16.65 10.12 -1.16
N TRP A 8 15.96 11.26 -1.25
CA TRP A 8 14.59 11.33 -1.75
C TRP A 8 14.48 10.86 -3.20
N LEU A 9 15.40 11.30 -4.07
CA LEU A 9 15.42 10.87 -5.48
C LEU A 9 15.66 9.35 -5.59
N ALA A 10 16.61 8.83 -4.81
CA ALA A 10 16.93 7.40 -4.80
C ALA A 10 15.74 6.53 -4.38
N ALA A 11 15.00 6.93 -3.34
CA ALA A 11 13.79 6.23 -2.89
C ALA A 11 12.74 6.14 -4.00
N ARG A 12 12.47 7.24 -4.72
CA ARG A 12 11.49 7.27 -5.81
C ARG A 12 11.90 6.43 -7.02
N ILE A 13 13.18 6.44 -7.37
CA ILE A 13 13.72 5.62 -8.46
C ILE A 13 13.64 4.13 -8.09
N ALA A 14 13.96 3.79 -6.84
CA ALA A 14 13.90 2.41 -6.36
C ALA A 14 12.45 1.89 -6.20
N PHE A 15 11.47 2.77 -5.97
CA PHE A 15 10.08 2.37 -5.71
C PHE A 15 9.43 1.55 -6.84
N LEU A 16 9.47 2.03 -8.09
CA LEU A 16 8.81 1.34 -9.20
C LEU A 16 9.38 -0.08 -9.48
N PRO A 17 10.70 -0.31 -9.52
CA PRO A 17 11.22 -1.65 -9.70
C PRO A 17 10.96 -2.57 -8.51
N THR A 18 11.03 -2.07 -7.26
CA THR A 18 10.69 -2.89 -6.09
C THR A 18 9.21 -3.23 -6.04
N LEU A 19 8.35 -2.30 -6.47
CA LEU A 19 6.93 -2.54 -6.66
C LEU A 19 6.67 -3.64 -7.70
N ALA A 20 7.24 -3.51 -8.90
CA ALA A 20 7.07 -4.51 -9.96
C ALA A 20 7.51 -5.91 -9.49
N TRP A 21 8.62 -5.97 -8.76
CA TRP A 21 9.10 -7.20 -8.13
C TRP A 21 8.10 -7.76 -7.11
N ASN A 22 7.53 -6.91 -6.26
CA ASN A 22 6.53 -7.32 -5.28
C ASN A 22 5.25 -7.84 -5.96
N MET A 23 4.76 -7.16 -7.00
CA MET A 23 3.60 -7.61 -7.79
C MET A 23 3.83 -8.99 -8.43
N LEU A 24 5.03 -9.20 -8.99
CA LEU A 24 5.41 -10.48 -9.57
C LEU A 24 5.33 -11.59 -8.52
N LEU A 25 5.93 -11.39 -7.34
CA LEU A 25 5.94 -12.39 -6.29
C LEU A 25 4.55 -12.63 -5.68
N GLY A 26 3.80 -11.57 -5.38
CA GLY A 26 2.55 -11.66 -4.63
C GLY A 26 1.31 -11.94 -5.47
N ARG A 27 1.19 -11.30 -6.65
CA ARG A 27 -0.03 -11.38 -7.47
C ARG A 27 0.07 -12.36 -8.63
N VAL A 28 1.25 -12.46 -9.26
CA VAL A 28 1.45 -13.30 -10.46
C VAL A 28 1.88 -14.71 -10.08
N LEU A 29 3.02 -14.84 -9.40
CA LEU A 29 3.59 -16.15 -9.02
C LEU A 29 2.95 -16.71 -7.75
N ARG A 30 2.26 -15.88 -6.96
CA ARG A 30 1.60 -16.24 -5.69
C ARG A 30 2.56 -16.92 -4.71
N LEU A 31 3.82 -16.48 -4.69
CA LEU A 31 4.86 -16.97 -3.77
C LEU A 31 4.81 -16.28 -2.40
N ARG A 32 4.09 -15.15 -2.30
CA ARG A 32 3.86 -14.40 -1.08
C ARG A 32 2.40 -14.00 -1.02
N ASN A 33 1.85 -13.95 0.19
CA ASN A 33 0.56 -13.33 0.40
C ASN A 33 0.69 -11.82 0.20
N TRP A 34 -0.32 -11.21 -0.42
CA TRP A 34 -0.35 -9.76 -0.60
C TRP A 34 -0.82 -9.05 0.67
N TRP A 35 -1.71 -9.70 1.42
CA TRP A 35 -2.23 -9.30 2.73
C TRP A 35 -2.24 -10.52 3.64
N ASP A 36 -1.83 -10.33 4.88
CA ASP A 36 -1.87 -11.33 5.95
C ASP A 36 -2.59 -10.73 7.16
N ALA A 37 -3.50 -11.48 7.77
CA ALA A 37 -4.06 -11.11 9.07
C ALA A 37 -3.01 -11.37 10.16
N ILE A 38 -2.74 -10.35 10.97
CA ILE A 38 -1.81 -10.44 12.11
C ILE A 38 -2.55 -10.41 13.45
N ASP A 39 -3.83 -10.02 13.43
CA ASP A 39 -4.74 -9.98 14.56
C ASP A 39 -6.20 -10.14 14.04
N GLU A 40 -7.17 -10.31 14.94
CA GLU A 40 -8.60 -10.43 14.63
C GLU A 40 -9.16 -9.22 13.86
N SER A 41 -8.56 -8.04 14.06
CA SER A 41 -9.00 -6.77 13.46
C SER A 41 -7.94 -6.09 12.59
N VAL A 42 -6.79 -6.73 12.38
CA VAL A 42 -5.65 -6.11 11.70
C VAL A 42 -5.10 -7.02 10.60
N ILE A 43 -5.13 -6.50 9.39
CA ILE A 43 -4.39 -7.04 8.24
C ILE A 43 -3.18 -6.16 7.95
N VAL A 44 -2.08 -6.79 7.57
CA VAL A 44 -0.87 -6.13 7.09
C VAL A 44 -0.55 -6.64 5.71
N GLY A 45 -0.17 -5.75 4.81
CA GLY A 45 0.19 -6.15 3.47
C GLY A 45 0.78 -5.02 2.65
N ALA A 46 0.97 -5.31 1.37
CA ALA A 46 1.53 -4.36 0.42
C ALA A 46 0.50 -3.30 0.01
N PHE A 47 0.98 -2.12 -0.38
CA PHE A 47 0.13 -0.98 -0.70
C PHE A 47 -1.08 -1.35 -1.64
N PRO A 48 -2.28 -0.83 -1.35
CA PRO A 48 -3.51 -1.16 -2.07
C PRO A 48 -3.68 -0.33 -3.34
N PHE A 49 -4.06 -0.96 -4.44
CA PHE A 49 -4.53 -0.31 -5.66
C PHE A 49 -6.01 0.08 -5.55
N THR A 50 -6.49 0.91 -6.47
CA THR A 50 -7.92 1.27 -6.58
C THR A 50 -8.84 0.05 -6.65
N VAL A 51 -8.41 -1.00 -7.36
CA VAL A 51 -9.18 -2.25 -7.51
C VAL A 51 -9.27 -3.06 -6.21
N ASP A 52 -8.37 -2.83 -5.25
CA ASP A 52 -8.36 -3.57 -4.00
C ASP A 52 -9.33 -2.99 -2.97
N ALA A 53 -9.75 -1.73 -3.12
CA ALA A 53 -10.63 -1.06 -2.16
C ALA A 53 -11.95 -1.80 -1.95
N ALA A 54 -12.55 -2.34 -3.01
CA ALA A 54 -13.77 -3.15 -2.92
C ALA A 54 -13.54 -4.41 -2.08
N ARG A 55 -12.44 -5.13 -2.34
CA ARG A 55 -12.07 -6.33 -1.58
C ARG A 55 -11.81 -6.01 -0.11
N LEU A 56 -11.10 -4.92 0.19
CA LEU A 56 -10.85 -4.50 1.56
C LEU A 56 -12.17 -4.22 2.30
N ALA A 57 -13.11 -3.56 1.64
CA ALA A 57 -14.45 -3.32 2.20
C ALA A 57 -15.22 -4.62 2.43
N ASP A 58 -15.17 -5.57 1.49
CA ASP A 58 -15.78 -6.90 1.63
C ASP A 58 -15.17 -7.71 2.79
N GLU A 59 -13.87 -7.52 3.07
CA GLU A 59 -13.17 -8.08 4.22
C GLU A 59 -13.49 -7.33 5.54
N GLY A 60 -14.33 -6.30 5.51
CA GLY A 60 -14.76 -5.53 6.67
C GLY A 60 -13.77 -4.44 7.12
N VAL A 61 -12.80 -4.08 6.27
CA VAL A 61 -11.83 -3.02 6.58
C VAL A 61 -12.53 -1.67 6.55
N GLY A 62 -12.66 -1.02 7.71
CA GLY A 62 -13.16 0.36 7.82
C GLY A 62 -12.06 1.43 7.84
N GLY A 63 -10.79 1.01 7.99
CA GLY A 63 -9.68 1.95 8.18
C GLY A 63 -8.36 1.43 7.61
N VAL A 64 -7.59 2.35 7.02
CA VAL A 64 -6.24 2.07 6.47
C VAL A 64 -5.23 3.04 7.06
N VAL A 65 -4.14 2.49 7.59
CA VAL A 65 -2.96 3.26 7.99
C VAL A 65 -1.91 3.18 6.88
N ASN A 66 -1.60 4.31 6.25
CA ASN A 66 -0.63 4.40 5.16
C ASN A 66 0.66 5.10 5.64
N THR A 67 1.75 4.36 5.68
CA THR A 67 3.07 4.86 6.09
C THR A 67 4.00 5.21 4.92
N CYS A 68 3.55 5.02 3.67
CA CYS A 68 4.37 5.28 2.49
C CYS A 68 4.56 6.78 2.23
N GLU A 69 5.81 7.20 2.00
CA GLU A 69 6.14 8.58 1.60
C GLU A 69 5.71 8.86 0.15
N GLU A 70 5.98 7.90 -0.71
CA GLU A 70 5.85 7.95 -2.17
C GLU A 70 4.43 7.67 -2.67
N TYR A 71 3.60 7.03 -1.86
CA TYR A 71 2.26 6.61 -2.23
C TYR A 71 1.19 7.24 -1.32
N ALA A 72 0.25 7.96 -1.92
CA ALA A 72 -0.82 8.65 -1.20
C ALA A 72 -1.99 7.74 -0.81
N GLY A 73 -2.17 6.60 -1.48
CA GLY A 73 -3.37 5.77 -1.36
C GLY A 73 -4.43 6.08 -2.42
N PRO A 74 -5.35 5.14 -2.71
CA PRO A 74 -6.43 5.33 -3.66
C PRO A 74 -7.62 6.06 -3.02
N GLY A 75 -7.42 7.32 -2.59
CA GLY A 75 -8.37 8.08 -1.76
C GLY A 75 -9.82 8.07 -2.28
N GLN A 76 -10.02 8.34 -3.58
CA GLN A 76 -11.37 8.30 -4.17
C GLN A 76 -12.03 6.91 -4.12
N ALA A 77 -11.24 5.83 -4.17
CA ALA A 77 -11.78 4.48 -4.05
C ALA A 77 -12.19 4.20 -2.61
N TYR A 78 -11.38 4.64 -1.64
CA TYR A 78 -11.71 4.53 -0.23
C TYR A 78 -12.97 5.31 0.16
N GLU A 79 -13.13 6.53 -0.34
CA GLU A 79 -14.35 7.31 -0.13
C GLU A 79 -15.61 6.58 -0.60
N ARG A 80 -15.54 5.88 -1.75
CA ARG A 80 -16.68 5.11 -2.29
C ARG A 80 -17.10 3.93 -1.43
N PHE A 81 -16.15 3.37 -0.67
CA PHE A 81 -16.37 2.22 0.21
C PHE A 81 -16.35 2.60 1.70
N GLU A 82 -16.42 3.89 2.01
CA GLU A 82 -16.43 4.43 3.38
C GLU A 82 -15.21 3.99 4.22
N ILE A 83 -14.08 3.74 3.56
CA ILE A 83 -12.80 3.39 4.21
C ILE A 83 -12.10 4.69 4.62
N GLN A 84 -11.81 4.84 5.91
CA GLN A 84 -11.05 5.99 6.41
C GLN A 84 -9.54 5.77 6.26
N GLN A 85 -8.80 6.75 5.78
CA GLN A 85 -7.34 6.66 5.68
C GLN A 85 -6.65 7.59 6.67
N LEU A 86 -5.74 7.04 7.48
CA LEU A 86 -4.74 7.79 8.24
C LEU A 86 -3.39 7.70 7.53
N ARG A 87 -2.82 8.84 7.13
CA ARG A 87 -1.52 8.89 6.44
C ARG A 87 -0.41 9.42 7.34
N ILE A 88 0.64 8.63 7.55
CA ILE A 88 1.79 8.92 8.41
C ILE A 88 3.09 8.56 7.64
N PRO A 89 3.51 9.36 6.66
CA PRO A 89 4.68 9.04 5.84
C PRO A 89 5.97 8.99 6.68
N THR A 90 6.84 8.00 6.44
CA THR A 90 8.11 7.78 7.16
C THR A 90 9.34 7.89 6.29
#